data_AF-D6D716-F1
#
_entry.id   AF-D6D716-F1
#
_cell.length_a   1.000
_cell.length_b   1.000
_cell.length_c   1.000
_cell.angle_alpha   90.00
_cell.angle_beta   90.00
_cell.angle_gamma   90.00
#
_symmetry.space_group_name_H-M   'P 1'
#
loop_
_entity.id
_entity.type
_entity.pdbx_description
1 polymer ?
#
loop_
_entity_poly.entity_id
_entity_poly.type
_entity_poly.pdbx_seq_one_letter_code
_entity_poly.pdbx_strand_id
1 'polypeptide(L)' 'MKLIKVFSDGPFKNVKFNEGYNIVLATIHDKENKKDTHNLGKTSLLVVIDFLLLSTFTKKSPILANPIFSTQTFFWSFY' A
#
# COMPACT_ATOMS: atom_id res chain seq x y z
N MET A 1 -3.24 -13.23 -13.80
CA MET A 1 -2.19 -12.77 -12.86
C MET A 1 -2.75 -12.78 -11.46
N LYS A 2 -2.14 -13.54 -10.54
CA LYS A 2 -2.52 -13.57 -9.12
C LYS A 2 -1.43 -12.90 -8.28
N LEU A 3 -1.75 -11.78 -7.62
CA LEU A 3 -0.81 -11.09 -6.74
C LEU A 3 -0.58 -11.92 -5.47
N ILE A 4 0.66 -12.32 -5.21
CA ILE A 4 1.01 -13.16 -4.04
C ILE A 4 1.56 -12.30 -2.91
N LYS A 5 2.42 -11.33 -3.24
CA LYS A 5 3.15 -10.55 -2.25
C LYS A 5 3.51 -9.18 -2.80
N VAL A 6 3.41 -8.18 -1.94
CA VAL A 6 3.98 -6.84 -2.12
C VAL A 6 4.93 -6.60 -0.97
N PHE A 7 6.15 -6.17 -1.26
CA PHE A 7 7.18 -5.97 -0.26
C PHE A 7 8.11 -4.83 -0.62
N SER A 8 8.80 -4.28 0.38
CA SER A 8 9.87 -3.30 0.19
C SER A 8 11.11 -3.65 0.99
N ASP A 9 12.20 -2.96 0.67
CA ASP A 9 13.46 -2.95 1.42
C ASP A 9 13.47 -1.89 2.55
N GLY A 10 12.33 -1.25 2.82
CA GLY A 10 12.22 -0.11 3.71
C GLY A 10 11.09 -0.22 4.75
N PRO A 11 10.54 0.92 5.23
CA PRO A 11 9.60 0.95 6.35
C PRO A 11 8.18 0.45 5.99
N PHE A 12 7.87 0.25 4.71
CA PHE A 12 6.58 -0.30 4.31
C PHE A 12 6.44 -1.75 4.78
N LYS A 13 5.31 -2.04 5.44
CA LYS A 13 5.04 -3.38 5.94
C LYS A 13 4.75 -4.34 4.77
N ASN A 14 5.54 -5.41 4.68
CA ASN A 14 5.33 -6.46 3.70
C ASN A 14 3.94 -7.10 3.83
N VAL A 15 3.26 -7.27 2.70
CA VAL A 15 1.91 -7.84 2.62
C VAL A 15 1.96 -9.12 1.79
N LYS A 16 1.46 -10.21 2.38
CA LYS A 16 1.24 -11.48 1.69
C LYS A 16 -0.27 -11.68 1.52
N PHE A 17 -0.67 -12.00 0.30
CA PHE A 17 -2.06 -12.31 -0.04
C PHE A 17 -2.28 -13.80 0.09
N ASN A 18 -3.41 -14.17 0.68
CA ASN A 18 -3.88 -15.54 0.76
C ASN A 18 -4.59 -15.93 -0.54
N GLU A 19 -4.86 -17.22 -0.70
CA GLU A 19 -5.72 -17.69 -1.77
C GLU A 19 -7.17 -17.25 -1.56
N GLY A 20 -7.88 -17.04 -2.66
CA GLY A 20 -9.26 -16.59 -2.62
C GLY A 20 -9.39 -15.09 -2.30
N TYR A 21 -10.32 -14.76 -1.41
CA TYR A 21 -10.70 -13.37 -1.15
C TYR A 21 -9.91 -12.79 0.03
N ASN A 22 -9.18 -11.71 -0.23
CA ASN A 22 -8.38 -11.00 0.77
C ASN A 22 -9.12 -9.74 1.23
N ILE A 23 -9.15 -9.52 2.55
CA ILE A 23 -9.76 -8.33 3.16
C ILE A 23 -8.68 -7.51 3.85
N VAL A 24 -8.51 -6.27 3.42
CA VAL A 24 -7.59 -5.31 4.04
C VAL A 24 -8.36 -4.44 5.03
N LEU A 25 -8.15 -4.69 6.32
CA LEU A 25 -8.76 -3.93 7.41
C LEU A 25 -7.70 -3.06 8.09
N ALA A 26 -8.14 -1.95 8.67
CA ALA A 26 -7.35 -1.31 9.72
C ALA A 26 -8.26 -0.86 10.84
N THR A 27 -7.87 -1.27 12.03
CA THR A 27 -8.55 -1.07 13.29
C THR A 27 -7.89 0.06 14.08
N ILE A 28 -8.72 0.81 14.79
CA ILE A 28 -8.29 1.89 15.67
C ILE A 28 -8.41 1.34 17.08
N HIS A 29 -7.28 1.15 17.76
CA HIS A 29 -7.28 0.59 19.12
C HIS A 29 -7.32 1.68 20.20
N ASP A 30 -6.98 2.93 19.89
CA ASP A 30 -6.99 4.04 20.83
C ASP A 30 -7.95 5.14 20.34
N LYS A 31 -9.12 5.24 20.98
CA LYS A 31 -10.14 6.24 20.64
C LYS A 31 -9.82 7.63 21.22
N GLU A 32 -8.94 7.72 22.20
CA GLU A 32 -8.62 8.97 22.90
C GLU A 32 -7.59 9.80 22.12
N ASN A 33 -6.61 9.16 21.48
CA ASN A 33 -5.65 9.78 20.57
C ASN A 33 -6.14 9.78 19.11
N LYS A 34 -7.18 10.56 18.82
CA LYS A 34 -7.80 10.70 17.47
C LYS A 34 -6.88 11.20 16.34
N LYS A 35 -5.66 11.65 16.62
CA LYS A 35 -4.86 12.45 15.69
C LYS A 35 -4.45 11.73 14.40
N ASP A 36 -4.31 10.40 14.39
CA ASP A 36 -3.81 9.66 13.21
C ASP A 36 -4.75 8.57 12.69
N THR A 37 -6.04 8.69 12.98
CA THR A 37 -7.09 7.74 12.59
C THR A 37 -7.19 7.49 11.08
N HIS A 38 -6.76 8.47 10.26
CA HIS A 38 -6.85 8.42 8.79
C HIS A 38 -5.66 7.74 8.10
N ASN A 39 -4.52 7.56 8.79
CA ASN A 39 -3.25 7.13 8.20
C ASN A 39 -2.82 5.70 8.61
N LEU A 40 -3.79 4.79 8.75
CA LEU A 40 -3.55 3.41 9.19
C LEU A 40 -2.89 2.50 8.11
N GLY A 41 -2.32 3.07 7.04
CA GLY A 41 -1.62 2.33 5.99
C GLY A 41 -2.50 1.66 4.92
N LYS A 42 -3.83 1.76 5.01
CA LYS A 42 -4.76 1.22 4.00
C LYS A 42 -4.55 1.88 2.63
N THR A 43 -4.58 3.20 2.59
CA THR A 43 -4.35 3.98 1.38
C THR A 43 -2.94 3.76 0.84
N SER A 44 -1.94 3.60 1.71
CA SER A 44 -0.56 3.32 1.32
C SER A 44 -0.43 2.00 0.53
N LEU A 45 -1.11 0.93 0.97
CA LEU A 45 -1.11 -0.34 0.24
C LEU A 45 -1.74 -0.18 -1.15
N LEU A 46 -2.86 0.54 -1.26
CA LEU A 46 -3.52 0.79 -2.55
C LEU A 46 -2.63 1.59 -3.50
N VAL A 47 -1.99 2.66 -3.01
CA VAL A 47 -1.06 3.49 -3.78
C VAL A 47 0.11 2.67 -4.33
N VAL A 48 0.67 1.76 -3.53
CA VAL A 48 1.75 0.87 -3.96
C VAL A 48 1.27 -0.13 -5.00
N ILE A 49 0.10 -0.73 -4.80
CA ILE A 49 -0.49 -1.67 -5.78
C ILE A 49 -0.78 -0.96 -7.11
N ASP A 50 -1.38 0.21 -7.09
CA ASP A 50 -1.67 1.02 -8.29
C ASP A 50 -0.37 1.37 -9.04
N PHE A 51 0.64 1.82 -8.31
CA PHE A 51 1.96 2.11 -8.89
C PHE A 51 2.58 0.88 -9.54
N LEU A 52 2.60 -0.26 -8.85
CA LEU A 52 3.20 -1.49 -9.36
C LEU A 52 2.44 -2.02 -10.58
N LEU A 53 1.10 -1.89 -10.61
CA LEU A 53 0.24 -2.21 -11.75
C LEU A 53 0.33 -1.20 -12.91
N LEU A 54 1.28 -0.25 -12.85
CA LEU A 54 1.50 0.77 -13.89
C LEU A 54 0.25 1.62 -14.16
N SER A 55 -0.47 2.00 -13.10
CA SER A 55 -1.65 2.88 -13.19
C SER A 55 -1.37 4.13 -14.05
N THR A 56 -2.37 4.59 -14.78
CA THR A 56 -2.24 5.80 -15.61
C THR A 56 -2.00 7.04 -14.75
N PHE A 57 -0.90 7.74 -15.02
CA PHE A 57 -0.56 8.99 -14.33
C PHE A 57 -1.08 10.18 -15.13
N THR A 58 -2.00 10.94 -14.54
CA THR A 58 -2.41 12.25 -15.06
C THR A 58 -1.95 13.34 -14.10
N LYS A 59 -1.80 14.59 -14.55
CA LYS A 59 -1.44 15.73 -13.68
C LYS A 59 -2.35 15.88 -12.45
N LYS A 60 -3.54 15.28 -12.47
CA LYS A 60 -4.53 15.27 -11.38
C LYS A 60 -4.31 14.16 -10.34
N SER A 61 -3.55 13.11 -10.66
CA SER A 61 -3.27 11.98 -9.77
C SER A 61 -1.76 11.77 -9.64
N PRO A 62 -1.08 12.52 -8.74
CA PRO A 62 0.36 12.49 -8.62
C PRO A 62 0.80 11.32 -7.72
N ILE A 63 0.47 10.09 -8.12
CA ILE A 63 0.82 8.85 -7.38
C ILE A 63 2.33 8.82 -7.09
N LEU A 64 3.16 9.19 -8.07
CA LEU A 64 4.62 9.26 -7.94
C LEU A 64 5.13 10.36 -7.00
N ALA A 65 4.31 11.38 -6.70
CA ALA A 65 4.67 12.40 -5.73
C ALA A 65 4.43 11.94 -4.28
N ASN A 66 3.86 10.75 -4.09
CA ASN A 66 3.66 10.21 -2.76
C ASN A 66 5.03 9.94 -2.10
N PRO A 67 5.31 10.51 -0.91
CA PRO A 67 6.59 10.32 -0.21
C PRO A 67 6.94 8.86 0.10
N ILE A 68 5.97 7.95 0.03
CA ILE A 68 6.19 6.52 0.25
C ILE A 68 7.22 5.91 -0.71
N PHE A 69 7.39 6.50 -1.90
CA PHE A 69 8.31 6.04 -2.95
C PHE A 69 9.71 6.65 -2.87
N SER A 70 9.97 7.59 -1.95
CA SER A 70 11.24 8.34 -1.94
C SER A 70 12.40 7.62 -1.23
N THR A 71 12.12 6.66 -0.36
CA THR A 71 13.11 6.08 0.58
C THR A 71 13.23 4.57 0.50
N GLN A 72 12.49 3.91 -0.40
CA GLN A 72 12.44 2.47 -0.49
C GLN A 72 12.07 2.00 -1.89
N THR A 73 12.53 0.81 -2.24
CA THR A 73 12.20 0.11 -3.48
C THR A 73 11.06 -0.86 -3.23
N PHE A 74 10.08 -0.86 -4.12
CA PHE A 74 8.95 -1.78 -4.06
C PHE A 74 9.12 -2.96 -5.02
N PHE A 75 8.74 -4.12 -4.54
CA PHE A 75 8.76 -5.37 -5.26
C PHE A 75 7.42 -6.09 -5.15
N TRP A 76 7.12 -6.91 -6.15
CA TRP A 76 5.94 -7.75 -6.18
C TRP A 76 6.24 -9.11 -6.79
N SER A 77 5.38 -10.07 -6.48
CA SER A 77 5.43 -11.42 -7.06
C SER A 77 4.03 -11.84 -7.51
N PHE A 78 4.00 -12.50 -8.67
CA PHE A 78 2.80 -13.07 -9.27
C PHE A 78 2.97 -14.56 -9.50
N TYR A 79 1.83 -15.24 -9.54
CA TYR A 79 1.65 -16.56 -10.13
C TYR A 79 0.67 -16.46 -11.30
#